data_AF-A0A2T2SL90-F1
#
_entry.id   AF-A0A2T2SL90-F1
#
_cell.length_a   1.000
_cell.length_b   1.000
_cell.length_c   1.000
_cell.angle_alpha   90.00
_cell.angle_beta   90.00
_cell.angle_gamma   90.00
#
_symmetry.space_group_name_H-M   'P 1'
#
loop_
_entity.id
_entity.type
_entity.pdbx_description
1 polymer ?
#
loop_
_entity_poly.entity_id
_entity_poly.type
_entity_poly.pdbx_seq_one_letter_code
_entity_poly.pdbx_strand_id
1 'polypeptide(L)'
;MTTDVIPLGTASALPTEARHLSALAVERKGRVLLFDCGEGTQYRLMEADLPQVRVDAIFVTHLHGDHCYGLPGLLSTLALQQRDDPVTLVLPSGGRAMLDATPGDAPDALPFPLRITEIDEGLTHAVVYETEELTVEARPLDHRGFAIGFRLAERMRPGRFDPERARALGVPEGPAFGRLQDGTPVTVPDGTTVQPDQVMGPPRPGITAAY
;
A
#
# COMPACT_ATOMS: atom_id res chain seq x y z
N MET A 1 -12.66 -1.16 -9.43
CA MET A 1 -11.79 -1.45 -8.28
C MET A 1 -11.65 -0.16 -7.49
N THR A 2 -11.92 -0.23 -6.21
CA THR A 2 -11.82 0.88 -5.25
C THR A 2 -10.49 0.79 -4.51
N THR A 3 -10.10 1.91 -3.93
CA THR A 3 -8.99 2.01 -2.97
C THR A 3 -9.59 2.67 -1.76
N ASP A 4 -9.69 1.91 -0.68
CA ASP A 4 -10.43 2.31 0.50
C ASP A 4 -9.45 2.79 1.57
N VAL A 5 -9.66 4.02 2.04
CA VAL A 5 -8.83 4.64 3.09
C VAL A 5 -9.63 4.60 4.39
N ILE A 6 -9.14 3.84 5.35
CA ILE A 6 -9.90 3.43 6.54
C ILE A 6 -9.12 3.88 7.78
N PRO A 7 -9.54 4.97 8.45
CA PRO A 7 -8.96 5.37 9.71
C PRO A 7 -9.25 4.32 10.79
N LEU A 8 -8.19 3.72 11.33
CA LEU A 8 -8.29 2.70 12.39
C LEU A 8 -8.19 3.34 13.77
N GLY A 9 -7.43 4.42 13.89
CA GLY A 9 -7.39 5.28 15.06
C GLY A 9 -6.97 6.70 14.71
N THR A 10 -7.45 7.66 15.51
CA THR A 10 -7.39 9.10 15.23
C THR A 10 -7.16 9.94 16.49
N ALA A 11 -6.78 9.30 17.60
CA ALA A 11 -6.36 9.98 18.81
C ALA A 11 -4.89 10.40 18.70
N SER A 12 -4.52 11.43 19.47
CA SER A 12 -3.14 11.90 19.58
C SER A 12 -2.62 11.59 20.98
N ALA A 13 -1.45 10.97 21.08
CA ALA A 13 -0.73 10.57 22.28
C ALA A 13 -1.42 9.53 23.18
N LEU A 14 -2.71 9.70 23.50
CA LEU A 14 -3.45 8.85 24.42
C LEU A 14 -4.76 8.38 23.77
N PRO A 15 -5.13 7.09 23.92
CA PRO A 15 -6.42 6.63 23.44
C PRO A 15 -7.54 7.22 24.29
N THR A 16 -8.72 7.29 23.70
CA THR A 16 -9.99 7.62 24.38
C THR A 16 -10.98 6.49 24.17
N GLU A 17 -12.11 6.51 24.87
CA GLU A 17 -13.18 5.53 24.67
C GLU A 17 -13.67 5.47 23.21
N ALA A 18 -13.59 6.58 22.48
CA ALA A 18 -14.10 6.71 21.11
C ALA A 18 -13.01 6.74 20.03
N ARG A 19 -11.73 6.89 20.40
CA ARG A 19 -10.63 7.09 19.45
C ARG A 19 -9.39 6.33 19.89
N HIS A 20 -8.94 5.44 19.04
CA HIS A 20 -7.70 4.69 19.22
C HIS A 20 -6.49 5.48 18.71
N LEU A 21 -5.29 5.01 19.07
CA LEU A 21 -4.01 5.58 18.68
C LEU A 21 -3.78 5.52 17.15
N SER A 22 -2.79 6.26 16.67
CA SER A 22 -2.60 6.52 15.24
C SER A 22 -2.43 5.23 14.43
N ALA A 23 -3.34 5.03 13.48
CA ALA A 23 -3.27 3.98 12.47
C ALA A 23 -4.26 4.28 11.33
N LEU A 24 -3.81 4.13 10.09
CA LEU A 24 -4.62 4.24 8.88
C LEU A 24 -4.36 3.02 7.99
N ALA A 25 -5.42 2.32 7.59
CA ALA A 25 -5.32 1.27 6.58
C ALA A 25 -5.70 1.81 5.20
N VAL A 26 -4.94 1.41 4.18
CA VAL A 26 -5.34 1.51 2.79
C VAL A 26 -5.54 0.09 2.27
N GLU A 27 -6.80 -0.26 1.96
CA GLU A 27 -7.16 -1.55 1.36
C GLU A 27 -7.27 -1.41 -0.15
N ARG A 28 -6.62 -2.33 -0.86
CA ARG A 28 -6.77 -2.44 -2.30
C ARG A 28 -6.50 -3.85 -2.79
N LYS A 29 -7.44 -4.41 -3.56
CA LYS A 29 -7.35 -5.77 -4.15
C LYS A 29 -6.96 -6.84 -3.12
N GLY A 30 -7.51 -6.77 -1.90
CA GLY A 30 -7.21 -7.74 -0.86
C GLY A 30 -5.85 -7.59 -0.20
N ARG A 31 -5.12 -6.50 -0.46
CA ARG A 31 -3.91 -6.13 0.28
C ARG A 31 -4.20 -4.95 1.19
N VAL A 32 -3.58 -4.95 2.36
CA VAL A 32 -3.67 -3.87 3.34
C VAL A 32 -2.28 -3.24 3.49
N LEU A 33 -2.21 -1.93 3.28
CA LEU A 33 -1.05 -1.10 3.60
C LEU A 33 -1.40 -0.29 4.85
N LEU A 34 -0.58 -0.38 5.88
CA LEU A 34 -0.82 0.25 7.16
C LEU A 34 0.12 1.45 7.34
N PHE A 35 -0.42 2.61 7.70
CA PHE A 35 0.35 3.81 8.03
C PHE A 35 0.18 4.11 9.51
N ASP A 36 1.31 4.08 10.22
CA ASP A 36 1.42 3.90 11.67
C ASP A 36 0.71 2.66 12.22
N CYS A 37 1.14 2.23 13.40
CA CYS A 37 0.63 1.07 14.09
C CYS A 37 0.65 1.32 15.60
N GLY A 38 -0.19 2.25 16.07
CA GLY A 38 -0.41 2.49 17.48
C GLY A 38 -0.88 1.25 18.24
N GLU A 39 -0.77 1.27 19.57
CA GLU A 39 -1.22 0.16 20.43
C GLU A 39 -2.67 -0.25 20.12
N GLY A 40 -2.89 -1.56 20.01
CA GLY A 40 -4.21 -2.14 19.74
C GLY A 40 -4.65 -2.13 18.26
N THR A 41 -3.82 -1.67 17.32
CA THR A 41 -4.16 -1.64 15.88
C THR A 41 -4.66 -2.99 15.33
N GLN A 42 -4.13 -4.11 15.83
CA GLN A 42 -4.59 -5.46 15.47
C GLN A 42 -6.09 -5.70 15.71
N TYR A 43 -6.68 -5.08 16.74
CA TYR A 43 -8.10 -5.17 17.04
C TYR A 43 -8.91 -4.25 16.12
N ARG A 44 -8.37 -3.07 15.81
CA ARG A 44 -9.01 -2.12 14.87
C ARG A 44 -9.12 -2.69 13.46
N LEU A 45 -8.12 -3.45 13.03
CA LEU A 45 -8.19 -4.22 11.78
C LEU A 45 -9.36 -5.21 11.80
N MET A 46 -9.57 -5.95 12.90
CA MET A 46 -10.70 -6.88 13.03
C MET A 46 -12.05 -6.17 12.97
N GLU A 47 -12.20 -5.07 13.72
CA GLU A 47 -13.44 -4.30 13.76
C GLU A 47 -13.79 -3.65 12.41
N ALA A 48 -12.77 -3.37 11.59
CA ALA A 48 -12.93 -2.84 10.24
C ALA A 48 -13.13 -3.94 9.17
N ASP A 49 -13.33 -5.20 9.57
CA ASP A 49 -13.40 -6.36 8.66
C ASP A 49 -12.17 -6.49 7.74
N LEU A 50 -11.00 -6.10 8.25
CA LEU A 50 -9.70 -6.23 7.59
C LEU A 50 -8.90 -7.38 8.23
N PRO A 51 -8.92 -8.60 7.65
CA PRO A 51 -8.04 -9.68 8.10
C PRO A 51 -6.58 -9.22 8.17
N GLN A 52 -5.97 -9.38 9.35
CA GLN A 52 -4.60 -8.93 9.62
C GLN A 52 -3.60 -9.62 8.69
N VAL A 53 -3.84 -10.89 8.34
CA VAL A 53 -3.04 -11.64 7.36
C VAL A 53 -2.98 -10.98 5.97
N ARG A 54 -3.80 -9.98 5.67
CA ARG A 54 -3.72 -9.20 4.42
C ARG A 54 -2.76 -8.01 4.49
N VAL A 55 -2.19 -7.72 5.66
CA VAL A 55 -1.18 -6.66 5.84
C VAL A 55 0.08 -7.05 5.06
N ASP A 56 0.41 -6.24 4.08
CA ASP A 56 1.53 -6.46 3.16
C ASP A 56 2.72 -5.54 3.46
N ALA A 57 2.42 -4.30 3.87
CA ALA A 57 3.41 -3.34 4.32
C ALA A 57 2.90 -2.45 5.45
N ILE A 58 3.80 -2.02 6.32
CA ILE A 58 3.56 -1.09 7.41
C ILE A 58 4.59 0.05 7.32
N PHE A 59 4.12 1.29 7.36
CA PHE A 59 4.92 2.51 7.25
C PHE A 59 4.77 3.33 8.53
N VAL A 60 5.84 3.46 9.32
CA VAL A 60 5.82 4.23 10.57
C VAL A 60 6.41 5.61 10.34
N THR A 61 5.66 6.64 10.71
CA THR A 61 6.05 8.04 10.52
C THR A 61 7.18 8.46 11.45
N HIS A 62 7.09 8.08 12.72
CA HIS A 62 8.08 8.38 13.77
C HIS A 62 7.94 7.42 14.95
N LEU A 63 8.95 7.35 15.84
CA LEU A 63 9.01 6.34 16.92
C LEU A 63 8.38 6.80 18.25
N HIS A 64 7.30 7.58 18.21
CA HIS A 64 6.47 7.76 19.41
C HIS A 64 5.56 6.55 19.62
N GLY A 65 5.31 6.20 20.89
CA GLY A 65 4.60 4.97 21.24
C GLY A 65 3.19 4.85 20.64
N ASP A 66 2.49 5.98 20.51
CA ASP A 66 1.17 6.06 19.88
C ASP A 66 1.16 5.80 18.37
N HIS A 67 2.34 5.66 17.75
CA HIS A 67 2.51 5.35 16.33
C HIS A 67 3.13 3.98 16.07
N CYS A 68 3.77 3.33 17.05
CA CYS A 68 4.55 2.10 16.79
C CYS A 68 4.40 0.97 17.81
N TYR A 69 3.82 1.19 18.99
CA TYR A 69 3.73 0.13 20.02
C TYR A 69 2.75 -1.00 19.69
N GLY A 70 1.92 -0.85 18.66
CA GLY A 70 1.11 -1.94 18.12
C GLY A 70 1.92 -2.96 17.31
N LEU A 71 3.13 -2.62 16.85
CA LEU A 71 3.91 -3.47 15.95
C LEU A 71 4.21 -4.86 16.54
N PRO A 72 4.75 -5.01 17.77
CA PRO A 72 5.10 -6.34 18.28
C PRO A 72 3.89 -7.27 18.40
N GLY A 73 2.75 -6.73 18.86
CA GLY A 73 1.51 -7.48 18.99
C GLY A 73 0.92 -7.89 17.64
N LEU A 74 0.97 -7.01 16.64
CA LEU A 74 0.52 -7.33 15.28
C LEU A 74 1.42 -8.39 14.64
N LEU A 75 2.74 -8.25 14.71
CA LEU A 75 3.69 -9.23 14.16
C LEU A 75 3.53 -10.61 14.81
N SER A 76 3.37 -10.66 16.13
CA SER A 76 3.09 -11.91 16.86
C SER A 76 1.78 -12.55 16.41
N THR A 77 0.75 -11.74 16.15
CA THR A 77 -0.54 -12.21 15.62
C THR A 77 -0.38 -12.84 14.23
N LEU A 78 0.38 -12.20 13.34
CA LEU A 78 0.67 -12.74 12.01
C LEU A 78 1.45 -14.06 12.09
N ALA A 79 2.38 -14.19 13.03
CA ALA A 79 3.13 -15.42 13.25
C ALA A 79 2.22 -16.57 13.71
N LEU A 80 1.32 -16.30 14.65
CA LEU A 80 0.34 -17.27 15.13
C LEU A 80 -0.70 -17.66 14.07
N GLN A 81 -0.96 -16.77 13.11
CA GLN A 81 -1.80 -17.05 11.94
C GLN A 81 -1.08 -17.88 10.87
N GLN A 82 0.16 -18.32 11.10
CA GLN A 82 0.95 -19.11 10.15
C GLN A 82 1.09 -18.42 8.79
N ARG A 83 1.33 -17.11 8.81
CA ARG A 83 1.69 -16.38 7.60
C ARG A 83 3.05 -16.87 7.11
N ASP A 84 3.15 -17.08 5.80
CA ASP A 84 4.42 -17.38 5.10
C ASP A 84 4.90 -16.20 4.25
N ASP A 85 3.97 -15.36 3.76
CA ASP A 85 4.29 -14.22 2.90
C ASP A 85 5.09 -13.14 3.63
N PRO A 86 6.04 -12.46 2.97
CA PRO A 86 6.82 -11.41 3.60
C PRO A 86 5.96 -10.23 4.03
N VAL A 87 6.38 -9.51 5.07
CA VAL A 87 5.83 -8.20 5.45
C VAL A 87 6.92 -7.16 5.25
N THR A 88 6.58 -6.06 4.58
CA THR A 88 7.48 -4.90 4.45
C THR A 88 7.28 -3.96 5.62
N LEU A 89 8.35 -3.51 6.25
CA LEU A 89 8.29 -2.61 7.39
C LEU A 89 9.24 -1.43 7.18
N VAL A 90 8.67 -0.25 6.97
CA VAL A 90 9.43 1.00 6.80
C VAL A 90 9.38 1.77 8.11
N LEU A 91 10.54 1.96 8.72
CA LEU A 91 10.68 2.56 10.06
C LEU A 91 11.64 3.74 10.01
N PRO A 92 11.50 4.71 10.93
CA PRO A 92 12.60 5.59 11.27
C PRO A 92 13.76 4.80 11.92
N SER A 93 14.98 5.31 11.80
CA SER A 93 16.16 4.73 12.46
C SER A 93 15.94 4.49 13.95
N GLY A 94 16.29 3.28 14.42
CA GLY A 94 16.06 2.81 15.79
C GLY A 94 14.81 1.94 15.91
N GLY A 95 13.97 1.86 14.87
CA GLY A 95 12.79 1.01 14.85
C GLY A 95 13.15 -0.48 14.91
N ARG A 96 14.24 -0.91 14.26
CA ARG A 96 14.72 -2.29 14.38
C ARG A 96 15.14 -2.61 15.82
N ALA A 97 15.92 -1.72 16.42
CA ALA A 97 16.37 -1.87 17.80
C ALA A 97 15.20 -1.90 18.80
N MET A 98 14.15 -1.12 18.57
CA MET A 98 12.91 -1.16 19.36
C MET A 98 12.25 -2.54 19.29
N LEU A 99 12.16 -3.15 18.10
CA LEU A 99 11.60 -4.49 17.94
C LEU A 99 12.48 -5.56 18.60
N ASP A 100 13.81 -5.50 18.40
CA ASP A 100 14.75 -6.44 19.01
C ASP A 100 14.75 -6.36 20.55
N ALA A 101 14.41 -5.20 21.13
CA ALA A 101 14.30 -5.00 22.57
C ALA A 101 12.97 -5.49 23.16
N THR A 102 11.97 -5.83 22.34
CA THR A 102 10.67 -6.29 22.83
C THR A 102 10.74 -7.77 23.22
N PRO A 103 10.27 -8.17 24.44
CA PRO A 103 10.23 -9.57 24.81
C PRO A 103 9.35 -10.39 23.85
N GLY A 104 9.86 -11.54 23.40
CA GLY A 104 9.19 -12.41 22.43
C GLY A 104 10.15 -12.85 21.33
N ASP A 105 9.58 -13.30 20.21
CA ASP A 105 10.37 -13.66 19.03
C ASP A 105 10.97 -12.40 18.39
N ALA A 106 12.29 -12.43 18.20
CA ALA A 106 12.98 -11.39 17.44
C ALA A 106 12.43 -11.34 16.00
N PRO A 107 12.52 -10.18 15.32
CA PRO A 107 12.18 -10.04 13.90
C PRO A 107 12.63 -11.20 13.00
N ASP A 108 13.85 -11.70 13.20
CA ASP A 108 14.46 -12.74 12.37
C ASP A 108 14.01 -14.18 12.75
N ALA A 109 13.31 -14.32 13.88
CA ALA A 109 12.75 -15.60 14.36
C ALA A 109 11.28 -15.81 13.95
N LEU A 110 10.64 -14.80 13.35
CA LEU A 110 9.28 -14.90 12.83
C LEU A 110 9.19 -15.94 11.70
N PRO A 111 8.05 -16.65 11.54
CA PRO A 111 7.90 -17.70 10.53
C PRO A 111 7.79 -17.15 9.09
N PHE A 112 7.70 -15.83 8.93
CA PHE A 112 7.70 -15.13 7.64
C PHE A 112 8.83 -14.10 7.57
N PRO A 113 9.30 -13.75 6.37
CA PRO A 113 10.34 -12.73 6.22
C PRO A 113 9.83 -11.33 6.56
N LEU A 114 10.47 -10.65 7.51
CA LEU A 114 10.25 -9.23 7.78
C LEU A 114 11.29 -8.39 7.03
N ARG A 115 10.86 -7.66 6.01
CA ARG A 115 11.72 -6.79 5.19
C ARG A 115 11.74 -5.39 5.80
N ILE A 116 12.72 -5.15 6.66
CA ILE A 116 12.86 -3.88 7.38
C ILE A 116 13.69 -2.90 6.56
N THR A 117 13.18 -1.68 6.37
CA THR A 117 13.92 -0.54 5.83
C THR A 117 13.88 0.57 6.87
N GLU A 118 15.04 0.91 7.43
CA GLU A 118 15.19 2.05 8.33
C GLU A 118 15.56 3.31 7.54
N ILE A 119 14.95 4.43 7.92
CA ILE A 119 15.12 5.73 7.28
C ILE A 119 15.62 6.72 8.32
N ASP A 120 16.73 7.40 8.01
CA ASP A 120 17.37 8.38 8.88
C ASP A 120 17.08 9.83 8.46
N GLU A 121 17.60 10.76 9.26
CA GLU A 121 17.49 12.21 9.07
C GLU A 121 18.09 12.73 7.75
N GLY A 122 18.89 11.92 7.06
CA GLY A 122 19.41 12.20 5.73
C GLY A 122 18.38 12.03 4.60
N LEU A 123 17.16 11.56 4.90
CA LEU A 123 16.09 11.43 3.92
C LEU A 123 15.78 12.77 3.24
N THR A 124 15.82 12.78 1.91
CA THR A 124 15.27 13.87 1.09
C THR A 124 14.01 13.40 0.36
N HIS A 125 14.12 12.26 -0.30
CA HIS A 125 13.05 11.58 -1.01
C HIS A 125 13.46 10.12 -1.29
N ALA A 126 12.56 9.17 -1.12
CA ALA A 126 12.77 7.78 -1.51
C ALA A 126 11.47 7.10 -1.92
N VAL A 127 11.53 6.17 -2.88
CA VAL A 127 10.45 5.18 -3.08
C VAL A 127 10.74 4.02 -2.11
N VAL A 128 9.82 3.78 -1.18
CA VAL A 128 10.03 2.85 -0.06
C VAL A 128 9.20 1.56 -0.20
N TYR A 129 8.24 1.58 -1.12
CA TYR A 129 7.47 0.40 -1.49
C TYR A 129 6.96 0.56 -2.92
N GLU A 130 7.05 -0.50 -3.71
CA GLU A 130 6.70 -0.48 -5.11
C GLU A 130 6.10 -1.81 -5.54
N THR A 131 4.99 -1.73 -6.27
CA THR A 131 4.37 -2.85 -6.97
C THR A 131 4.08 -2.45 -8.41
N GLU A 132 3.56 -3.40 -9.18
CA GLU A 132 2.98 -3.11 -10.51
C GLU A 132 1.79 -2.14 -10.44
N GLU A 133 1.18 -1.97 -9.25
CA GLU A 133 -0.09 -1.28 -9.09
C GLU A 133 0.02 0.10 -8.43
N LEU A 134 0.99 0.28 -7.54
CA LEU A 134 1.20 1.52 -6.80
C LEU A 134 2.64 1.66 -6.31
N THR A 135 2.98 2.89 -5.91
CA THR A 135 4.20 3.24 -5.19
C THR A 135 3.85 3.93 -3.87
N VAL A 136 4.75 3.81 -2.89
CA VAL A 136 4.77 4.66 -1.69
C VAL A 136 6.11 5.38 -1.65
N GLU A 137 6.05 6.71 -1.61
CA GLU A 137 7.20 7.60 -1.50
C GLU A 137 7.31 8.15 -0.07
N ALA A 138 8.52 8.31 0.45
CA ALA A 138 8.82 8.91 1.74
C ALA A 138 9.49 10.28 1.56
N ARG A 139 9.16 11.23 2.44
CA ARG A 139 9.79 12.57 2.54
C ARG A 139 9.91 13.00 4.00
N PRO A 140 10.90 13.81 4.38
CA PRO A 140 11.01 14.33 5.74
C PRO A 140 9.90 15.35 6.02
N LEU A 141 9.42 15.39 7.27
CA LEU A 141 8.48 16.38 7.78
C LEU A 141 9.12 17.25 8.87
N ASP A 142 8.60 18.46 9.04
CA ASP A 142 8.92 19.32 10.17
C ASP A 142 8.10 18.90 11.40
N HIS A 143 8.77 18.27 12.35
CA HIS A 143 8.20 17.79 13.61
C HIS A 143 9.20 18.02 14.75
N ARG A 144 8.78 17.85 16.01
CA ARG A 144 9.66 18.05 17.19
C ARG A 144 10.91 17.16 17.17
N GLY A 145 10.84 16.03 16.46
CA GLY A 145 11.95 15.17 16.09
C GLY A 145 11.75 14.68 14.65
N PHE A 146 12.64 13.82 14.16
CA PHE A 146 12.54 13.27 12.81
C PHE A 146 11.19 12.54 12.59
N ALA A 147 10.50 12.93 11.53
CA ALA A 147 9.26 12.31 11.09
C ALA A 147 9.23 12.20 9.57
N ILE A 148 8.53 11.17 9.09
CA ILE A 148 8.42 10.82 7.69
C ILE A 148 6.96 11.00 7.27
N GLY A 149 6.75 11.70 6.16
CA GLY A 149 5.48 11.73 5.45
C GLY A 149 5.50 10.73 4.31
N PHE A 150 4.38 10.06 4.08
CA PHE A 150 4.25 9.06 3.04
C PHE A 150 3.25 9.50 1.98
N ARG A 151 3.59 9.28 0.71
CA ARG A 151 2.70 9.50 -0.41
C ARG A 151 2.47 8.19 -1.14
N LEU A 152 1.24 7.69 -1.08
CA LEU A 152 0.78 6.58 -1.89
C LEU A 152 0.28 7.09 -3.23
N ALA A 153 0.73 6.47 -4.32
CA ALA A 153 0.29 6.78 -5.67
C ALA A 153 0.05 5.50 -6.48
N GLU A 154 -1.18 5.30 -6.94
CA GLU A 154 -1.47 4.27 -7.93
C GLU A 154 -0.81 4.58 -9.27
N ARG A 155 -0.46 3.53 -10.03
CA ARG A 155 0.01 3.70 -11.41
C ARG A 155 -1.06 4.34 -12.29
N MET A 156 -0.59 4.95 -13.37
CA MET A 156 -1.46 5.44 -14.44
C MET A 156 -2.34 4.30 -14.96
N ARG A 157 -3.63 4.59 -15.09
CA ARG A 157 -4.60 3.67 -15.68
C ARG A 157 -4.63 3.88 -17.19
N PRO A 158 -4.90 2.82 -17.98
CA PRO A 158 -5.17 2.99 -19.39
C PRO A 158 -6.27 4.03 -19.63
N GLY A 159 -6.16 4.70 -20.77
CA GLY A 159 -7.19 5.61 -21.24
C GLY A 159 -8.54 4.93 -21.39
N ARG A 160 -9.59 5.75 -21.55
CA ARG A 160 -10.91 5.18 -21.82
C ARG A 160 -10.90 4.58 -23.23
N PHE A 161 -11.34 3.34 -23.36
CA PHE A 161 -11.53 2.69 -24.65
C PHE A 161 -12.68 3.35 -25.43
N ASP A 162 -12.45 3.60 -26.71
CA ASP A 162 -13.43 4.12 -27.66
C ASP A 162 -13.97 2.98 -28.54
N PRO A 163 -15.14 2.41 -28.19
CA PRO A 163 -15.72 1.30 -28.94
C PRO A 163 -16.21 1.73 -30.33
N GLU A 164 -16.60 2.98 -30.52
CA GLU A 164 -17.06 3.46 -31.83
C GLU A 164 -15.88 3.57 -32.79
N ARG A 165 -14.75 4.10 -32.32
CA ARG A 165 -13.52 4.16 -33.11
C ARG A 165 -12.99 2.76 -33.44
N ALA A 166 -13.01 1.83 -32.50
CA ALA A 166 -12.60 0.45 -32.74
C ALA A 166 -13.47 -0.25 -33.81
N ARG A 167 -14.79 -0.09 -33.76
CA ARG A 167 -15.70 -0.60 -34.80
C ARG A 167 -15.42 0.03 -36.16
N ALA A 168 -15.19 1.33 -36.21
CA ALA A 168 -14.88 2.04 -37.45
C ALA A 168 -13.56 1.57 -38.09
N LEU A 169 -12.64 1.03 -37.30
CA LEU A 169 -11.37 0.42 -37.75
C LEU A 169 -11.50 -1.09 -38.05
N GLY A 170 -12.72 -1.64 -38.06
CA GLY A 170 -12.98 -3.05 -38.39
C GLY A 170 -12.67 -4.04 -37.28
N VAL A 171 -12.44 -3.58 -36.04
CA VAL A 171 -12.15 -4.47 -34.91
C VAL A 171 -13.44 -5.19 -34.49
N PRO A 172 -13.46 -6.53 -34.47
CA PRO A 172 -14.62 -7.28 -34.01
C PRO A 172 -14.83 -7.07 -32.51
N GLU A 173 -16.09 -7.00 -32.07
CA GLU A 173 -16.40 -6.90 -30.64
C GLU A 173 -16.00 -8.17 -29.87
N GLY A 174 -15.89 -8.04 -28.55
CA GLY A 174 -15.57 -9.15 -27.66
C GLY A 174 -14.06 -9.25 -27.39
N PRO A 175 -13.41 -10.42 -27.54
CA PRO A 175 -12.03 -10.62 -27.11
C PRO A 175 -11.01 -9.64 -27.71
N ALA A 176 -11.24 -9.18 -28.95
CA ALA A 176 -10.36 -8.23 -29.61
C ALA A 176 -10.37 -6.84 -28.94
N PHE A 177 -11.51 -6.40 -28.38
CA PHE A 177 -11.58 -5.16 -27.60
C PHE A 177 -10.79 -5.28 -26.29
N GLY A 178 -10.85 -6.44 -25.65
CA GLY A 178 -10.05 -6.73 -24.45
C GLY A 178 -8.55 -6.64 -24.75
N ARG A 179 -8.11 -7.31 -25.83
CA ARG A 179 -6.71 -7.26 -26.28
C ARG A 179 -6.19 -5.83 -26.48
N LEU A 180 -6.96 -4.97 -27.15
CA LEU A 180 -6.57 -3.57 -27.35
C LEU A 180 -6.52 -2.79 -26.03
N GLN A 181 -7.46 -3.02 -25.12
CA GLN A 181 -7.45 -2.41 -23.78
C GLN A 181 -6.24 -2.85 -22.94
N ASP A 182 -5.77 -4.08 -23.14
CA ASP A 182 -4.58 -4.65 -22.50
C ASP A 182 -3.27 -4.25 -23.21
N GLY A 183 -3.34 -3.34 -24.19
CA GLY A 183 -2.16 -2.85 -24.93
C GLY A 183 -1.65 -3.81 -26.00
N THR A 184 -2.42 -4.84 -26.36
CA THR A 184 -2.07 -5.80 -27.41
C THR A 184 -2.70 -5.41 -28.74
N PRO A 185 -1.91 -5.21 -29.82
CA PRO A 185 -2.45 -4.90 -31.15
C PRO A 185 -3.33 -6.02 -31.71
N VAL A 186 -4.29 -5.66 -32.55
CA VAL A 186 -5.24 -6.59 -33.19
C VAL A 186 -5.20 -6.44 -34.70
N THR A 187 -4.95 -7.54 -35.41
CA THR A 187 -5.10 -7.61 -36.86
C THR A 187 -6.55 -7.91 -37.22
N VAL A 188 -7.15 -7.05 -38.03
CA VAL A 188 -8.54 -7.17 -38.50
C VAL A 188 -8.62 -7.96 -39.82
N PRO A 189 -9.81 -8.42 -40.25
CA PRO A 189 -9.94 -9.34 -41.39
C PRO A 189 -9.37 -8.83 -42.73
N ASP A 190 -9.27 -7.51 -42.91
CA ASP A 190 -8.68 -6.92 -44.11
C ASP A 190 -7.13 -6.92 -44.12
N GLY A 191 -6.51 -7.44 -43.06
CA GLY A 191 -5.05 -7.51 -42.89
C GLY A 191 -4.43 -6.29 -42.18
N THR A 192 -5.21 -5.25 -41.91
CA THR A 192 -4.75 -4.07 -41.17
C THR A 192 -4.52 -4.42 -39.69
N THR A 193 -3.47 -3.88 -39.09
CA THR A 193 -3.24 -4.00 -37.64
C THR A 193 -3.64 -2.71 -36.94
N VAL A 194 -4.63 -2.83 -36.06
CA VAL A 194 -5.09 -1.75 -35.19
C VAL A 194 -4.25 -1.74 -33.91
N GLN A 195 -3.67 -0.58 -33.63
CA GLN A 195 -2.88 -0.32 -32.45
C GLN A 195 -3.76 0.19 -31.29
N PRO A 196 -3.44 -0.14 -30.03
CA PRO A 196 -4.19 0.33 -28.86
C PRO A 196 -4.37 1.85 -28.79
N ASP A 197 -3.32 2.62 -29.10
CA ASP A 197 -3.32 4.08 -29.05
C ASP A 197 -4.30 4.74 -30.04
N GLN A 198 -4.73 4.02 -31.08
CA GLN A 198 -5.74 4.50 -32.04
C GLN A 198 -7.16 4.47 -31.48
N VAL A 199 -7.40 3.70 -30.41
CA VAL A 199 -8.73 3.44 -29.84
C VAL A 199 -8.78 3.67 -28.32
N MET A 200 -7.65 4.06 -27.71
CA MET A 200 -7.54 4.38 -26.30
C MET A 200 -7.34 5.89 -26.14
N GLY A 201 -8.09 6.51 -25.22
CA GLY A 201 -7.85 7.89 -24.82
C GLY A 201 -6.50 8.08 -24.10
N PRO A 202 -6.17 9.30 -23.66
CA PRO A 202 -4.96 9.54 -22.89
C PRO A 202 -4.96 8.74 -21.57
N PRO A 203 -3.78 8.28 -21.08
CA PRO A 203 -3.66 7.65 -19.77
C PRO A 203 -4.25 8.52 -18.66
N ARG A 204 -4.89 7.88 -17.68
CA ARG A 204 -5.60 8.56 -16.60
C ARG A 204 -4.86 8.39 -15.29
N PRO A 205 -4.77 9.42 -14.45
CA PRO A 205 -4.14 9.28 -13.13
C PRO A 205 -4.87 8.23 -12.29
N GLY A 206 -4.07 7.45 -11.56
CA GLY A 206 -4.56 6.64 -10.45
C GLY A 206 -4.86 7.50 -9.22
N ILE A 207 -5.38 6.88 -8.17
CA ILE A 207 -5.63 7.55 -6.89
C ILE A 207 -4.29 7.89 -6.21
N THR A 208 -4.23 9.04 -5.55
CA THR A 208 -3.10 9.42 -4.69
C THR A 208 -3.59 9.81 -3.30
N ALA A 209 -2.89 9.38 -2.27
CA ALA A 209 -3.11 9.76 -0.89
C ALA A 209 -1.79 10.18 -0.24
N ALA A 210 -1.84 11.10 0.71
CA ALA A 210 -0.70 11.50 1.52
C ALA A 210 -1.07 11.30 2.99
N TYR A 211 -0.12 10.77 3.75
CA TYR A 211 -0.19 10.51 5.18
C TYR A 211 0.97 11.19 5.87
#